data_AF-A0A5A8F5F5-F1
#
_entry.id   AF-A0A5A8F5F5-F1
#
_cell.length_a   1.000
_cell.length_b   1.000
_cell.length_c   1.000
_cell.angle_alpha   90.00
_cell.angle_beta   90.00
_cell.angle_gamma   90.00
#
_symmetry.space_group_name_H-M   'P 1'
#
loop_
_entity.id
_entity.type
_entity.pdbx_description
1 polymer ?
#
loop_
_entity_poly.entity_id
_entity_poly.type
_entity_poly.pdbx_seq_one_letter_code
_entity_poly.pdbx_strand_id
1 'polypeptide(L)'
;MKYFLNENTFTIDNISAAYEIIKNIHLEDENSLEKITISSDNISQCKELFTAFKTSKKVKQITIKILSNTFQIEATLKTNPLRISSIKAPNPLGEDISDNVLERVLYLKFVYKFFENELISFAKIRTRDSWITLIESFRDFLSSLKN
;
A
#
# COMPACT_ATOMS: atom_id res chain seq x y z
N MET A 1 -3.30 8.86 6.96
CA MET A 1 -3.16 7.69 7.89
C MET A 1 -4.22 6.59 7.68
N LYS A 2 -5.37 6.87 7.05
CA LYS A 2 -6.49 5.92 6.86
C LYS A 2 -6.38 4.90 5.70
N TYR A 3 -5.29 4.92 4.91
CA TYR A 3 -5.28 4.29 3.57
C TYR A 3 -4.90 2.80 3.51
N PHE A 4 -4.52 2.16 4.61
CA PHE A 4 -4.20 0.72 4.62
C PHE A 4 -4.81 -0.05 5.81
N LEU A 5 -5.60 0.62 6.64
CA LEU A 5 -6.07 0.11 7.94
C LEU A 5 -7.61 0.05 8.07
N ASN A 6 -8.36 0.51 7.06
CA ASN A 6 -9.82 0.44 7.05
C ASN A 6 -10.29 -0.64 6.05
N GLU A 7 -11.59 -0.79 5.80
CA GLU A 7 -12.16 -1.84 4.92
C GLU A 7 -11.40 -1.98 3.60
N ASN A 8 -10.64 -3.06 3.48
CA ASN A 8 -9.70 -3.32 2.39
C ASN A 8 -10.31 -4.21 1.30
N THR A 9 -11.62 -4.15 1.13
CA THR A 9 -12.37 -4.97 0.17
C THR A 9 -12.52 -4.27 -1.17
N PHE A 10 -12.33 -5.00 -2.26
CA PHE A 10 -12.54 -4.51 -3.61
C PHE A 10 -13.00 -5.64 -4.54
N THR A 11 -13.66 -5.27 -5.63
CA THR A 11 -14.23 -6.22 -6.58
C THR A 11 -13.52 -6.11 -7.93
N ILE A 12 -13.17 -7.25 -8.53
CA ILE A 12 -12.62 -7.35 -9.89
C ILE A 12 -13.48 -8.33 -10.69
N ASP A 13 -14.12 -7.87 -11.77
CA ASP A 13 -14.90 -8.71 -12.70
C ASP A 13 -15.82 -9.73 -11.97
N ASN A 14 -16.48 -9.30 -10.88
CA ASN A 14 -17.36 -10.06 -9.97
C ASN A 14 -16.68 -10.90 -8.87
N ILE A 15 -15.36 -10.87 -8.76
CA ILE A 15 -14.62 -11.50 -7.66
C ILE A 15 -14.39 -10.47 -6.56
N SER A 16 -15.01 -10.68 -5.40
CA SER A 16 -14.72 -9.90 -4.20
C SER A 16 -13.41 -10.38 -3.58
N ALA A 17 -12.50 -9.46 -3.33
CA ALA A 17 -11.23 -9.70 -2.67
C ALA A 17 -11.05 -8.73 -1.50
N ALA A 18 -10.31 -9.14 -0.48
CA ALA A 18 -9.87 -8.29 0.61
C ALA A 18 -8.35 -8.31 0.69
N TYR A 19 -7.72 -7.21 1.07
CA TYR A 19 -6.29 -7.22 1.39
C TYR A 19 -6.02 -7.01 2.89
N GLU A 20 -5.05 -7.74 3.41
CA GLU A 20 -4.55 -7.63 4.77
C GLU A 20 -3.05 -7.31 4.73
N ILE A 21 -2.58 -6.51 5.69
CA ILE A 21 -1.14 -6.31 5.86
C ILE A 21 -0.59 -7.49 6.66
N ILE A 22 0.43 -8.15 6.13
CA ILE A 22 1.04 -9.34 6.73
C ILE A 22 2.53 -9.16 6.96
N LYS A 23 3.09 -9.97 7.85
CA LYS A 23 4.54 -10.11 8.10
C LYS A 23 5.16 -8.81 8.60
N ASN A 24 5.58 -7.95 7.67
CA ASN A 24 6.50 -6.85 7.93
C ASN A 24 5.94 -5.52 7.41
N ILE A 25 6.07 -4.48 8.25
CA ILE A 25 5.97 -3.07 7.85
C ILE A 25 7.34 -2.43 8.05
N HIS A 26 7.85 -1.77 7.01
CA HIS A 26 9.06 -0.97 7.10
C HIS A 26 8.69 0.51 7.19
N LEU A 27 9.21 1.14 8.24
CA LEU A 27 9.04 2.53 8.58
C LEU A 27 10.39 3.24 8.49
N GLU A 28 10.38 4.50 8.10
CA GLU A 28 11.56 5.34 8.09
C GLU A 28 11.21 6.71 8.68
N ASP A 29 12.10 7.22 9.52
CA ASP A 29 12.05 8.60 9.99
C ASP A 29 12.60 9.54 8.92
N GLU A 30 11.91 10.66 8.66
CA GLU A 30 12.34 11.62 7.64
C GLU A 30 13.58 12.43 8.03
N ASN A 31 13.82 12.61 9.32
CA ASN A 31 14.88 13.48 9.83
C ASN A 31 16.15 12.69 10.16
N SER A 32 16.02 11.46 10.68
CA SER A 32 17.17 10.66 11.11
C SER A 32 17.59 9.57 10.13
N LEU A 33 16.79 9.31 9.06
CA LEU A 33 16.93 8.16 8.15
C LEU A 33 16.92 6.80 8.88
N GLU A 34 16.49 6.78 10.14
CA GLU A 34 16.38 5.57 10.93
C GLU A 34 15.31 4.66 10.33
N LYS A 35 15.69 3.41 10.04
CA LYS A 35 14.80 2.39 9.48
C LYS A 35 14.37 1.42 10.56
N ILE A 36 13.06 1.31 10.76
CA ILE A 36 12.46 0.35 11.67
C ILE A 36 11.67 -0.66 10.86
N THR A 37 11.84 -1.94 11.17
CA THR A 37 10.98 -3.00 10.65
C THR A 37 10.15 -3.54 11.80
N ILE A 38 8.83 -3.51 11.64
CA ILE A 38 7.90 -4.10 12.59
C ILE A 38 7.41 -5.41 11.99
N SER A 39 7.65 -6.50 12.71
CA SER A 39 7.25 -7.85 12.33
C SER A 39 6.19 -8.35 13.29
N SER A 40 5.01 -8.73 12.77
CA SER A 40 3.94 -9.28 13.60
C SER A 40 3.03 -10.20 12.78
N ASP A 41 2.53 -11.25 13.43
CA ASP A 41 1.51 -12.12 12.85
C ASP A 41 0.15 -11.43 12.76
N ASN A 42 -0.09 -10.40 13.59
CA ASN A 42 -1.30 -9.59 13.57
C ASN A 42 -0.97 -8.09 13.60
N ILE A 43 -0.55 -7.59 12.44
CA ILE A 43 -0.19 -6.19 12.22
C ILE A 43 -1.30 -5.22 12.60
N SER A 44 -2.57 -5.60 12.42
CA SER A 44 -3.72 -4.73 12.73
C SER A 44 -3.86 -4.38 14.22
N GLN A 45 -3.28 -5.20 15.10
CA GLN A 45 -3.34 -5.04 16.56
C GLN A 45 -1.97 -4.71 17.18
N CYS A 46 -0.94 -4.47 16.35
CA CYS A 46 0.42 -4.28 16.81
C CYS A 46 0.59 -2.90 17.49
N LYS A 47 0.73 -2.89 18.84
CA LYS A 47 0.92 -1.65 19.63
C LYS A 47 2.15 -0.85 19.21
N GLU A 48 3.24 -1.53 18.85
CA GLU A 48 4.49 -0.91 18.42
C GLU A 48 4.31 -0.14 17.11
N LEU A 49 3.47 -0.63 16.21
CA LEU A 49 3.11 0.05 14.97
C LEU A 49 2.40 1.38 15.26
N PHE A 50 1.41 1.36 16.15
CA PHE A 50 0.71 2.57 16.56
C PHE A 50 1.65 3.58 17.23
N THR A 51 2.58 3.12 18.07
CA THR A 51 3.60 3.97 18.68
C THR A 51 4.54 4.57 17.64
N ALA A 52 5.03 3.77 16.69
CA ALA A 52 5.93 4.23 15.65
C ALA A 52 5.26 5.30 14.76
N PHE A 53 3.97 5.15 14.44
CA PHE A 53 3.21 6.17 13.72
C PHE A 53 3.04 7.49 14.49
N LYS A 54 2.94 7.44 15.82
CA LYS A 54 2.91 8.66 16.64
C LYS A 54 4.24 9.41 16.61
N THR A 55 5.35 8.72 16.37
CA THR A 55 6.71 9.29 16.30
C THR A 55 7.10 9.78 14.90
N SER A 56 6.15 10.23 14.08
CA SER A 56 6.38 10.79 12.72
C SER A 56 7.04 9.84 11.70
N LYS A 57 7.16 8.55 11.99
CA LYS A 57 7.75 7.59 11.04
C LYS A 57 6.78 7.29 9.89
N LYS A 58 7.29 7.35 8.66
CA LYS A 58 6.50 7.10 7.44
C LYS A 58 6.65 5.67 6.96
N VAL A 59 5.56 5.09 6.50
CA VAL A 59 5.56 3.78 5.85
C VAL A 59 6.31 3.85 4.53
N LYS A 60 7.39 3.07 4.39
CA LYS A 60 8.17 2.91 3.15
C LYS A 60 7.78 1.66 2.39
N GLN A 61 7.46 0.59 3.12
CA GLN A 61 7.12 -0.70 2.53
C GLN A 61 6.14 -1.45 3.42
N ILE A 62 5.14 -2.08 2.81
CA ILE A 62 4.23 -3.02 3.45
C ILE A 62 4.18 -4.30 2.63
N THR A 63 4.14 -5.45 3.31
CA THR A 63 3.76 -6.70 2.65
C THR A 63 2.27 -6.89 2.86
N ILE A 64 1.56 -7.11 1.77
CA ILE A 64 0.12 -7.35 1.76
C ILE A 64 -0.15 -8.77 1.29
N LYS A 65 -1.24 -9.33 1.78
CA LYS A 65 -1.83 -10.55 1.29
C LYS A 65 -3.25 -10.23 0.88
N ILE A 66 -3.59 -10.59 -0.35
CA ILE A 66 -4.92 -10.44 -0.89
C ILE A 66 -5.56 -11.81 -0.91
N LEU A 67 -6.78 -11.87 -0.38
CA LEU A 67 -7.58 -13.05 -0.22
C LEU A 67 -8.85 -12.91 -1.04
N SER A 68 -9.16 -13.93 -1.82
CA SER A 68 -10.50 -14.20 -2.36
C SER A 68 -10.90 -15.63 -2.01
N ASN A 69 -12.10 -16.04 -2.41
CA ASN A 69 -12.54 -17.42 -2.23
C ASN A 69 -11.77 -18.42 -3.11
N THR A 70 -11.05 -17.95 -4.13
CA THR A 70 -10.44 -18.81 -5.16
C THR A 70 -8.94 -18.62 -5.30
N PHE A 71 -8.36 -17.58 -4.69
CA PHE A 71 -6.93 -17.34 -4.77
C PHE A 71 -6.40 -16.57 -3.56
N GLN A 72 -5.10 -16.68 -3.37
CA GLN A 72 -4.34 -15.86 -2.43
C GLN A 72 -3.11 -15.29 -3.13
N ILE A 73 -2.90 -13.98 -3.05
CA ILE A 73 -1.73 -13.31 -3.64
C ILE A 73 -0.96 -12.58 -2.54
N GLU A 74 0.34 -12.83 -2.42
CA GLU A 74 1.22 -11.99 -1.58
C GLU A 74 1.95 -10.97 -2.46
N ALA A 75 2.02 -9.73 -2.01
CA ALA A 75 2.75 -8.67 -2.71
C ALA A 75 3.42 -7.72 -1.72
N THR A 76 4.42 -6.99 -2.19
CA THR A 76 5.09 -5.93 -1.43
C THR A 76 4.83 -4.59 -2.06
N LEU A 77 4.13 -3.71 -1.36
CA LEU A 77 3.90 -2.32 -1.77
C LEU A 77 5.01 -1.43 -1.19
N LYS A 78 5.72 -0.71 -2.07
CA LYS A 78 6.69 0.32 -1.71
C LYS A 78 6.10 1.69 -2.00
N THR A 79 6.29 2.66 -1.09
CA THR A 79 5.69 3.99 -1.19
C THR A 79 6.66 5.05 -1.74
N ASN A 80 7.96 4.76 -1.77
CA ASN A 80 8.97 5.65 -2.36
C ASN A 80 10.20 4.84 -2.88
N PRO A 81 10.38 4.66 -4.20
CA PRO A 81 9.42 4.99 -5.26
C PRO A 81 8.14 4.15 -5.12
N LEU A 82 7.01 4.72 -5.55
CA LEU A 82 5.70 4.06 -5.48
C LEU A 82 5.64 2.89 -6.47
N ARG A 83 5.65 1.65 -5.98
CA ARG A 83 5.63 0.44 -6.83
C ARG A 83 5.16 -0.80 -6.06
N ILE A 84 4.62 -1.76 -6.80
CA ILE A 84 4.38 -3.12 -6.30
C ILE A 84 5.57 -3.99 -6.70
N SER A 85 6.04 -4.82 -5.79
CA SER A 85 7.20 -5.71 -5.97
C SER A 85 6.97 -7.05 -5.27
N SER A 86 7.81 -8.04 -5.58
CA SER A 86 7.78 -9.36 -4.92
C SER A 86 6.40 -10.01 -4.91
N ILE A 87 5.67 -9.87 -6.02
CA ILE A 87 4.35 -10.49 -6.17
C ILE A 87 4.58 -11.99 -6.32
N LYS A 88 4.06 -12.76 -5.38
CA LYS A 88 4.04 -14.21 -5.47
C LYS A 88 2.81 -14.60 -6.27
N ALA A 89 3.03 -15.44 -7.29
CA ALA A 89 1.93 -16.06 -8.00
C ALA A 89 1.00 -16.75 -6.99
N PRO A 90 -0.31 -16.70 -7.21
CA PRO A 90 -1.23 -17.43 -6.35
C PRO A 90 -0.84 -18.90 -6.33
N ASN A 91 -0.86 -19.50 -5.15
CA ASN A 91 -0.83 -20.96 -5.07
C ASN A 91 -2.19 -21.43 -5.58
N PRO A 92 -2.25 -22.28 -6.62
CA PRO A 92 -3.51 -22.83 -7.08
C PRO A 92 -4.13 -23.61 -5.91
N LEU A 93 -5.39 -23.30 -5.59
CA LEU A 93 -6.15 -24.05 -4.58
C LEU A 93 -6.76 -25.34 -5.18
N GLY A 94 -6.64 -25.54 -6.50
CA GLY A 94 -7.07 -26.72 -7.25
C GLY A 94 -5.95 -27.30 -8.13
N GLU A 95 -6.08 -28.55 -8.58
CA GLU A 95 -5.00 -29.31 -9.25
C GLU A 95 -4.94 -29.19 -10.79
N ASP A 96 -5.80 -28.40 -11.44
CA ASP A 96 -5.95 -28.46 -12.91
C ASP A 96 -5.06 -27.47 -13.71
N ILE A 97 -4.41 -28.00 -14.76
CA ILE A 97 -3.45 -27.28 -15.61
C ILE A 97 -4.10 -26.12 -16.39
N SER A 98 -5.41 -26.18 -16.67
CA SER A 98 -6.17 -25.09 -17.29
C SER A 98 -6.30 -23.86 -16.38
N ASP A 99 -6.17 -24.04 -15.07
CA ASP A 99 -6.28 -22.94 -14.11
C ASP A 99 -5.04 -22.05 -14.16
N ASN A 100 -3.86 -22.58 -14.52
CA ASN A 100 -2.61 -21.80 -14.55
C ASN A 100 -2.62 -20.60 -15.53
N VAL A 101 -3.28 -20.71 -16.69
CA VAL A 101 -3.36 -19.59 -17.65
C VAL A 101 -4.42 -18.58 -17.21
N LEU A 102 -5.56 -19.08 -16.72
CA LEU A 102 -6.63 -18.25 -16.19
C LEU A 102 -6.13 -17.46 -14.96
N GLU A 103 -5.35 -18.10 -14.09
CA GLU A 103 -4.69 -17.51 -12.93
C GLU A 103 -3.70 -16.43 -13.32
N ARG A 104 -2.91 -16.61 -14.40
CA ARG A 104 -2.00 -15.57 -14.89
C ARG A 104 -2.74 -14.37 -15.47
N VAL A 105 -3.87 -14.58 -16.14
CA VAL A 105 -4.72 -13.49 -16.65
C VAL A 105 -5.42 -12.76 -15.50
N LEU A 106 -5.97 -13.49 -14.54
CA LEU A 106 -6.56 -12.93 -13.31
C LEU A 106 -5.52 -12.16 -12.51
N TYR A 107 -4.30 -12.69 -12.41
CA TYR A 107 -3.14 -12.03 -11.81
C TYR A 107 -2.83 -10.68 -12.47
N LEU A 108 -2.78 -10.61 -13.81
CA LEU A 108 -2.51 -9.34 -14.51
C LEU A 108 -3.64 -8.33 -14.32
N LYS A 109 -4.89 -8.76 -14.44
CA LYS A 109 -6.07 -7.92 -14.17
C LYS A 109 -6.07 -7.39 -12.74
N PHE A 110 -5.67 -8.24 -11.81
CA PHE A 110 -5.58 -7.93 -10.40
C PHE A 110 -4.53 -6.87 -10.09
N VAL A 111 -3.29 -7.08 -10.55
CA VAL A 111 -2.20 -6.10 -10.36
C VAL A 111 -2.59 -4.76 -10.97
N TYR A 112 -3.24 -4.77 -12.14
CA TYR A 112 -3.73 -3.56 -12.78
C TYR A 112 -4.82 -2.84 -11.96
N LYS A 113 -5.84 -3.57 -11.48
CA LYS A 113 -6.92 -2.97 -10.68
C LYS A 113 -6.47 -2.48 -9.31
N PHE A 114 -5.60 -3.23 -8.65
CA PHE A 114 -4.99 -2.78 -7.39
C PHE A 114 -4.13 -1.53 -7.61
N PHE A 115 -3.35 -1.47 -8.71
CA PHE A 115 -2.64 -0.25 -9.09
C PHE A 115 -3.59 0.92 -9.34
N GLU A 116 -4.67 0.70 -10.09
CA GLU A 116 -5.64 1.74 -10.42
C GLU A 116 -6.37 2.28 -9.19
N ASN A 117 -6.80 1.41 -8.27
CA ASN A 117 -7.60 1.81 -7.12
C ASN A 117 -6.74 2.34 -5.96
N GLU A 118 -5.66 1.65 -5.61
CA GLU A 118 -4.89 1.97 -4.41
C GLU A 118 -3.71 2.89 -4.71
N LEU A 119 -2.93 2.59 -5.75
CA LEU A 119 -1.74 3.37 -6.08
C LEU A 119 -2.06 4.74 -6.67
N ILE A 120 -3.01 4.83 -7.61
CA ILE A 120 -3.42 6.13 -8.17
C ILE A 120 -4.10 6.97 -7.09
N SER A 121 -4.95 6.39 -6.25
CA SER A 121 -5.57 7.12 -5.14
C SER A 121 -4.52 7.64 -4.17
N PHE A 122 -3.57 6.79 -3.77
CA PHE A 122 -2.44 7.20 -2.93
C PHE A 122 -1.61 8.31 -3.58
N ALA A 123 -1.29 8.18 -4.86
CA ALA A 123 -0.54 9.17 -5.61
C ALA A 123 -1.28 10.51 -5.66
N LYS A 124 -2.59 10.51 -5.96
CA LYS A 124 -3.45 11.71 -6.01
C LYS A 124 -3.47 12.48 -4.69
N ILE A 125 -3.54 11.77 -3.57
CA ILE A 125 -3.51 12.41 -2.24
C ILE A 125 -2.14 13.01 -1.98
N ARG A 126 -1.08 12.25 -2.23
CA ARG A 126 0.29 12.72 -1.99
C ARG A 126 0.66 13.90 -2.89
N THR A 127 0.17 13.91 -4.13
CA THR A 127 0.29 15.09 -5.01
C THR A 127 -0.52 16.25 -4.46
N ARG A 128 -1.77 16.03 -4.03
CA ARG A 128 -2.58 17.08 -3.41
C ARG A 128 -1.89 17.71 -2.20
N ASP A 129 -1.29 16.90 -1.33
CA ASP A 129 -0.53 17.39 -0.17
C ASP A 129 0.70 18.20 -0.61
N SER A 130 1.51 17.68 -1.53
CA SER A 130 2.66 18.43 -2.07
C SER A 130 2.26 19.71 -2.79
N TRP A 131 1.08 19.71 -3.41
CA TRP A 131 0.54 20.86 -4.12
C TRP A 131 0.01 21.90 -3.14
N ILE A 132 -0.63 21.46 -2.04
CA ILE A 132 -0.98 22.35 -0.92
C ILE A 132 0.28 23.00 -0.36
N THR A 133 1.33 22.22 -0.10
CA THR A 133 2.62 22.75 0.38
C THR A 133 3.24 23.74 -0.61
N LEU A 134 3.21 23.48 -1.91
CA LEU A 134 3.72 24.43 -2.91
C LEU A 134 2.90 25.72 -2.94
N ILE A 135 1.57 25.62 -2.82
CA ILE A 135 0.66 26.78 -2.77
C ILE A 135 0.89 27.60 -1.50
N GLU A 136 1.09 26.94 -0.35
CA GLU A 136 1.43 27.60 0.92
C GLU A 136 2.78 28.29 0.85
N SER A 137 3.83 27.61 0.37
CA SER A 137 5.15 28.21 0.14
C SER A 137 5.08 29.42 -0.81
N PHE A 138 4.24 29.35 -1.85
CA PHE A 138 4.03 30.47 -2.76
C PHE A 138 3.29 31.63 -2.10
N ARG A 139 2.28 31.34 -1.25
CA ARG A 139 1.58 32.37 -0.46
C ARG A 139 2.49 33.05 0.55
N ASP A 140 3.36 32.29 1.21
CA ASP A 140 4.33 32.83 2.16
C ASP A 140 5.34 33.72 1.45
N PHE A 141 5.85 33.29 0.29
CA PHE A 141 6.68 34.12 -0.58
C PHE A 141 5.98 35.44 -0.97
N LEU A 142 4.74 35.37 -1.46
CA LEU A 142 3.96 36.58 -1.81
C LEU A 142 3.71 37.50 -0.61
N SER A 143 3.56 36.94 0.58
CA SER A 143 3.35 37.70 1.82
C SER A 143 4.64 38.38 2.28
N SER A 144 5.80 37.72 2.08
CA SER A 144 7.11 38.27 2.39
C SER A 144 7.50 39.46 1.49
N LEU A 145 6.95 39.54 0.28
CA LEU A 145 7.13 40.67 -0.64
C LEU A 145 6.31 41.92 -0.26
N LYS A 146 5.39 41.81 0.70
CA LYS A 146 4.55 42.93 1.17
C LYS A 146 5.09 43.61 2.43
N ASN A 147 6.12 43.05 3.06
CA ASN A 147 6.88 43.64 4.16
C ASN A 147 8.21 44.18 3.64
#